data_AF-I3KQ70-F1
#
_entry.id   AF-I3KQ70-F1
#
_cell.length_a   1.000
_cell.length_b   1.000
_cell.length_c   1.000
_cell.angle_alpha   90.00
_cell.angle_beta   90.00
_cell.angle_gamma   90.00
#
_symmetry.space_group_name_H-M   'P 1'
#
loop_
_entity.id
_entity.type
_entity.pdbx_description
1 polymer ?
#
loop_
_entity_poly.entity_id
_entity_poly.type
_entity_poly.pdbx_seq_one_letter_code
_entity_poly.pdbx_strand_id
1 'polypeptide(L)'
;MRPGELILPAVAVLLFLLSILSLSSGCNKALCASDVSKCLIQELCQCRPSDGNCSCCKECMLCLGNLWEECCDCVGMCNPKNYSDTPATSKSTVEELQNPIPSLFRALTEGDVQINMMVVSFPISEELSHHENLVSFLETLNSQHENVTVPGKSIHGSLDSQGNSMCTVVYFDDCVSIRQCKLYCESMGGSKYRWFHNACCQCIGPECVDYGSKLVKCMNCLF
;
A
#
# COMPACT_ATOMS: atom_id res chain seq x y z
N MET A 1 50.66 -9.51 -30.50
CA MET A 1 49.96 -8.81 -29.40
C MET A 1 49.23 -9.85 -28.59
N ARG A 2 49.59 -10.03 -27.31
CA ARG A 2 49.11 -11.15 -26.49
C ARG A 2 47.65 -10.87 -26.03
N PRO A 3 46.70 -11.80 -26.22
CA PRO A 3 45.29 -11.60 -25.85
C PRO A 3 45.06 -11.46 -24.33
N GLY A 4 46.09 -11.61 -23.50
CA GLY A 4 46.01 -11.49 -22.03
C GLY A 4 46.03 -10.07 -21.47
N GLU A 5 46.46 -9.06 -22.24
CA GLU A 5 46.59 -7.68 -21.69
C GLU A 5 45.27 -6.88 -21.69
N LEU A 6 44.26 -7.28 -22.46
CA LEU A 6 42.97 -6.60 -22.51
C LEU A 6 41.94 -7.15 -21.49
N ILE A 7 42.22 -8.32 -20.90
CA ILE A 7 41.30 -9.01 -19.99
C ILE A 7 41.36 -8.39 -18.59
N LEU A 8 42.55 -7.98 -18.14
CA LEU A 8 42.77 -7.36 -16.83
C LEU A 8 41.95 -6.06 -16.59
N PRO A 9 41.93 -5.07 -17.52
CA PRO A 9 41.15 -3.85 -17.32
C PRO A 9 39.64 -4.11 -17.41
N ALA A 10 39.20 -5.04 -18.26
CA ALA A 10 37.79 -5.38 -18.40
C ALA A 10 37.20 -6.03 -17.14
N VAL A 11 37.96 -6.92 -16.49
CA VAL A 11 37.56 -7.55 -15.22
C VAL A 11 37.54 -6.52 -14.08
N ALA A 12 38.50 -5.60 -14.04
CA ALA A 12 38.52 -4.53 -13.04
C ALA A 12 37.32 -3.59 -13.17
N VAL A 13 36.95 -3.19 -14.39
CA VAL A 13 35.76 -2.37 -14.66
C VAL A 13 34.47 -3.11 -14.29
N LEU A 14 34.37 -4.40 -14.61
CA LEU A 14 33.21 -5.23 -14.26
C LEU A 14 33.06 -5.37 -12.74
N LEU A 15 34.16 -5.58 -12.00
CA LEU A 15 34.14 -5.63 -10.54
C LEU A 15 33.74 -4.28 -9.92
N PHE A 16 34.19 -3.16 -10.51
CA PHE A 16 33.80 -1.82 -10.08
C PHE A 16 32.30 -1.57 -10.31
N LEU A 17 31.77 -1.98 -11.47
CA LEU A 17 30.34 -1.88 -11.79
C LEU A 17 29.48 -2.78 -10.89
N LEU A 18 29.92 -4.01 -10.60
CA LEU A 18 29.25 -4.91 -9.65
C LEU A 18 29.26 -4.35 -8.22
N SER A 19 30.33 -3.64 -7.83
CA SER A 19 30.41 -2.96 -6.54
C SER A 19 29.43 -1.78 -6.43
N ILE A 20 29.21 -1.03 -7.52
CA ILE A 20 28.22 0.06 -7.59
C ILE A 20 26.78 -0.49 -7.57
N LEU A 21 26.55 -1.65 -8.18
CA LEU A 21 25.27 -2.37 -8.14
C LEU A 21 24.97 -3.01 -6.77
N SER A 22 25.96 -3.10 -5.89
CA SER A 22 25.84 -3.68 -4.54
C SER A 22 25.31 -2.67 -3.50
N LEU A 23 24.58 -1.63 -3.92
CA LEU A 23 23.84 -0.76 -3.00
C LEU A 23 22.67 -1.57 -2.44
N SER A 24 23.00 -2.50 -1.55
CA SER A 24 22.06 -3.29 -0.79
C SER A 24 21.23 -2.36 0.07
N SER A 25 19.98 -2.76 0.28
CA SER A 25 19.07 -2.21 1.28
C SER A 25 19.67 -2.35 2.68
N GLY A 26 20.59 -1.47 3.03
CA GLY A 26 21.35 -1.53 4.26
C GLY A 26 21.86 -0.15 4.66
N CYS A 27 22.09 0.01 5.95
CA CYS A 27 22.61 1.21 6.59
C CYS A 27 23.74 1.87 5.79
N ASN A 28 23.55 3.12 5.38
CA ASN A 28 24.64 3.95 4.86
C ASN A 28 25.51 4.44 6.02
N LYS A 29 26.50 3.62 6.40
CA LYS A 29 27.40 3.90 7.53
C LYS A 29 28.12 5.24 7.42
N ALA A 30 28.39 5.75 6.21
CA ALA A 30 29.07 7.03 6.03
C ALA A 30 28.16 8.22 6.39
N LEU A 31 26.90 8.18 5.97
CA LEU A 31 25.90 9.20 6.29
C LEU A 31 25.49 9.13 7.77
N CYS A 32 25.35 7.91 8.30
CA CYS A 32 24.80 7.66 9.62
C CYS A 32 25.84 7.67 10.76
N ALA A 33 27.15 7.62 10.46
CA ALA A 33 28.21 7.40 11.46
C ALA A 33 28.13 8.35 12.66
N SER A 34 28.00 9.66 12.42
CA SER A 34 28.01 10.68 13.46
C SER A 34 26.82 10.54 14.42
N ASP A 35 25.61 10.60 13.88
CA ASP A 35 24.38 10.59 14.67
C ASP A 35 24.11 9.23 15.32
N VAL A 36 24.36 8.11 14.60
CA VAL A 36 24.25 6.77 15.20
C VAL A 36 25.24 6.61 16.35
N SER A 37 26.49 7.04 16.17
CA SER A 37 27.49 6.96 17.25
C SER A 37 27.11 7.81 18.45
N LYS A 38 26.61 9.03 18.23
CA LYS A 38 26.10 9.90 19.29
C LYS A 38 24.94 9.23 20.05
N CYS A 39 23.95 8.69 19.35
CA CYS A 39 22.78 8.07 19.97
C CYS A 39 23.11 6.77 20.72
N LEU A 40 24.09 5.99 20.23
CA LEU A 40 24.58 4.79 20.91
C LEU A 40 25.36 5.14 22.19
N ILE A 41 26.22 6.16 22.14
CA ILE A 41 26.99 6.63 23.31
C ILE A 41 26.06 7.20 24.39
N GLN A 42 24.96 7.85 24.00
CA GLN A 42 23.94 8.34 24.92
C GLN A 42 22.97 7.24 25.40
N GLU A 43 23.21 5.99 25.01
CA GLU A 43 22.40 4.81 25.36
C GLU A 43 20.94 4.87 24.88
N LEU A 44 20.64 5.76 23.93
CA LEU A 44 19.27 5.98 23.45
C LEU A 44 18.82 4.91 22.45
N CYS A 45 19.75 4.18 21.82
CA CYS A 45 19.49 3.19 20.76
C CYS A 45 19.94 1.76 21.12
N GLN A 46 19.79 1.33 22.38
CA GLN A 46 20.29 0.03 22.86
C GLN A 46 19.26 -1.12 22.87
N CYS A 47 18.03 -0.89 22.41
CA CYS A 47 16.98 -1.91 22.39
C CYS A 47 16.80 -2.52 21.00
N ARG A 48 16.26 -3.75 20.97
CA ARG A 48 15.95 -4.50 19.75
C ARG A 48 14.45 -4.72 19.66
N PRO A 49 13.74 -4.07 18.71
CA PRO A 49 12.29 -4.23 18.55
C PRO A 49 11.89 -5.67 18.24
N SER A 50 12.78 -6.42 17.55
CA SER A 50 12.58 -7.83 17.22
C SER A 50 12.43 -8.75 18.44
N ASP A 51 12.97 -8.34 19.60
CA ASP A 51 12.90 -9.10 20.85
C ASP A 51 11.64 -8.73 21.68
N GLY A 52 10.75 -7.89 21.13
CA GLY A 52 9.52 -7.43 21.80
C GLY A 52 9.74 -6.35 22.86
N ASN A 53 10.98 -5.93 23.10
CA ASN A 53 11.33 -4.87 24.05
C ASN A 53 11.71 -3.58 23.31
N CYS A 54 10.83 -2.58 23.36
CA CYS A 54 10.98 -1.30 22.65
C CYS A 54 11.08 -0.09 23.61
N SER A 55 11.58 -0.29 24.83
CA SER A 55 11.62 0.76 25.86
C SER A 55 12.43 2.02 25.48
N CYS A 56 13.34 1.91 24.50
CA CYS A 56 14.21 3.00 24.03
C CYS A 56 13.91 3.46 22.60
N CYS A 57 12.93 2.85 21.92
CA CYS A 57 12.71 3.08 20.49
C CYS A 57 12.31 4.52 20.17
N LYS A 58 11.50 5.12 21.05
CA LYS A 58 11.07 6.52 20.94
C LYS A 58 12.27 7.45 21.06
N GLU A 59 13.12 7.24 22.06
CA GLU A 59 14.30 8.05 22.32
C GLU A 59 15.33 7.90 21.19
N CYS A 60 15.51 6.68 20.67
CA CYS A 60 16.35 6.43 19.50
C CYS A 60 15.84 7.17 18.26
N MET A 61 14.53 7.11 18.00
CA MET A 61 13.92 7.82 16.87
C MET A 61 14.07 9.32 16.99
N LEU A 62 13.86 9.89 18.19
CA LEU A 62 14.08 11.31 18.44
C LEU A 62 15.55 11.72 18.32
N CYS A 63 16.47 10.84 18.69
CA CYS A 63 17.91 11.11 18.59
C CYS A 63 18.40 11.13 17.14
N LEU A 64 17.95 10.17 16.32
CA LEU A 64 18.26 10.13 14.87
C LEU A 64 17.47 11.19 14.09
N GLY A 65 16.27 11.53 14.54
CA GLY A 65 15.43 12.58 13.97
C GLY A 65 15.17 12.37 12.48
N ASN A 66 15.55 13.36 11.67
CA ASN A 66 15.32 13.34 10.22
C ASN A 66 16.13 12.26 9.48
N LEU A 67 17.15 11.68 10.12
CA LEU A 67 17.97 10.59 9.56
C LEU A 67 17.39 9.21 9.89
N TRP A 68 16.23 9.13 10.56
CA TRP A 68 15.66 7.88 11.02
C TRP A 68 15.44 6.87 9.88
N GLU A 69 14.79 7.28 8.79
CA GLU A 69 14.47 6.38 7.67
C GLU A 69 15.74 5.85 6.97
N GLU A 70 16.79 6.66 6.92
CA GLU A 70 18.07 6.30 6.30
C GLU A 70 18.98 5.49 7.23
N CYS A 71 18.84 5.66 8.55
CA CYS A 71 19.78 5.14 9.56
C CYS A 71 19.18 4.14 10.55
N CYS A 72 17.87 3.89 10.57
CA CYS A 72 17.26 2.91 11.48
C CYS A 72 17.80 1.49 11.25
N ASP A 73 18.25 1.18 10.04
CA ASP A 73 18.86 -0.11 9.68
C ASP A 73 20.22 -0.27 10.38
N CYS A 74 20.90 0.83 10.73
CA CYS A 74 22.18 0.83 11.44
C CYS A 74 22.07 0.40 12.90
N VAL A 75 20.91 0.65 13.51
CA VAL A 75 20.61 0.36 14.91
C VAL A 75 19.66 -0.84 15.05
N GLY A 76 19.25 -1.47 13.94
CA GLY A 76 18.35 -2.61 13.94
C GLY A 76 16.93 -2.27 14.37
N MET A 77 16.50 -1.04 14.10
CA MET A 77 15.23 -0.48 14.57
C MET A 77 14.21 -0.20 13.46
N CYS A 78 14.58 -0.39 12.18
CA CYS A 78 13.60 -0.23 11.11
C CYS A 78 12.47 -1.24 11.28
N ASN A 79 11.27 -0.84 10.87
CA ASN A 79 10.20 -1.78 10.64
C ASN A 79 10.70 -2.83 9.65
N PRO A 80 10.57 -4.14 9.93
CA PRO A 80 10.97 -5.17 8.98
C PRO A 80 10.31 -4.88 7.63
N LYS A 81 11.15 -4.59 6.63
CA LYS A 81 10.71 -4.38 5.26
C LYS A 81 10.16 -5.71 4.76
N ASN A 82 8.86 -5.89 4.87
CA ASN A 82 8.19 -6.95 4.14
C ASN A 82 8.35 -6.57 2.67
N TYR A 83 9.28 -7.22 1.97
CA TYR A 83 9.41 -7.13 0.51
C TYR A 83 8.16 -7.63 -0.24
N SER A 84 7.08 -7.94 0.49
CA SER A 84 5.70 -8.00 0.03
C SER A 84 5.01 -6.63 0.01
N ASP A 85 5.77 -5.53 0.06
CA ASP A 85 5.26 -4.20 -0.25
C ASP A 85 4.66 -4.27 -1.65
N THR A 86 3.35 -4.05 -1.72
CA THR A 86 2.65 -3.96 -2.99
C THR A 86 3.39 -2.94 -3.88
N PRO A 87 3.62 -3.23 -5.17
CA PRO A 87 4.43 -2.37 -6.05
C PRO A 87 4.04 -0.90 -5.94
N ALA A 88 4.94 0.05 -6.17
CA ALA A 88 4.61 1.49 -6.05
C ALA A 88 3.35 1.89 -6.85
N THR A 89 3.01 1.15 -7.91
CA THR A 89 1.80 1.27 -8.72
C THR A 89 0.48 0.92 -8.01
N SER A 90 0.52 0.14 -6.93
CA SER A 90 -0.65 -0.17 -6.11
C SER A 90 -1.03 0.98 -5.17
N LYS A 91 -0.10 1.92 -4.91
CA LYS A 91 -0.42 3.14 -4.17
C LYS A 91 -1.50 3.89 -4.92
N SER A 92 -2.51 4.31 -4.18
CA SER A 92 -3.68 4.95 -4.76
C SER A 92 -4.23 6.01 -3.82
N THR A 93 -4.83 7.02 -4.43
CA THR A 93 -5.62 8.03 -3.75
C THR A 93 -7.09 7.65 -3.89
N VAL A 94 -7.83 7.74 -2.79
CA VAL A 94 -9.25 7.37 -2.73
C VAL A 94 -10.06 8.52 -2.17
N GLU A 95 -11.30 8.67 -2.63
CA GLU A 95 -12.22 9.71 -2.15
C GLU A 95 -13.68 9.28 -2.37
N GLU A 96 -14.55 9.71 -1.47
CA GLU A 96 -16.00 9.57 -1.56
C GLU A 96 -16.60 10.78 -2.31
N LEU A 97 -17.48 10.52 -3.26
CA LEU A 97 -18.06 11.55 -4.11
C LEU A 97 -19.30 12.17 -3.44
N GLN A 98 -19.41 13.49 -3.52
CA GLN A 98 -20.46 14.23 -2.78
C GLN A 98 -21.88 14.03 -3.33
N ASN A 99 -22.02 13.86 -4.65
CA ASN A 99 -23.30 13.79 -5.34
C ASN A 99 -23.42 12.51 -6.17
N PRO A 100 -23.45 11.32 -5.54
CA PRO A 100 -23.56 10.08 -6.27
C PRO A 100 -24.94 9.93 -6.91
N ILE A 101 -24.99 9.23 -8.05
CA ILE A 101 -26.24 8.92 -8.75
C ILE A 101 -26.29 7.39 -8.96
N PRO A 102 -26.64 6.61 -7.92
CA PRO A 102 -26.62 5.14 -7.94
C PRO A 102 -27.35 4.51 -9.13
N SER A 103 -28.50 5.07 -9.51
CA SER A 103 -29.29 4.59 -10.64
C SER A 103 -28.58 4.76 -11.98
N LEU A 104 -27.83 5.86 -12.15
CA LEU A 104 -27.06 6.10 -13.36
C LEU A 104 -25.88 5.14 -13.45
N PHE A 105 -25.16 4.96 -12.35
CA PHE A 105 -24.03 4.04 -12.31
C PHE A 105 -24.47 2.62 -12.69
N ARG A 106 -25.54 2.11 -12.05
CA ARG A 106 -26.11 0.80 -12.38
C ARG A 106 -26.48 0.70 -13.86
N ALA A 107 -27.23 1.66 -14.38
CA ALA A 107 -27.64 1.68 -15.78
C ALA A 107 -26.46 1.71 -16.79
N LEU A 108 -25.33 2.33 -16.43
CA LEU A 108 -24.12 2.37 -17.26
C LEU A 108 -23.25 1.11 -17.13
N THR A 109 -23.42 0.34 -16.05
CA THR A 109 -22.67 -0.89 -15.79
C THR A 109 -23.44 -2.17 -16.11
N GLU A 110 -24.76 -2.09 -16.29
CA GLU A 110 -25.62 -3.19 -16.71
C GLU A 110 -25.58 -3.36 -18.23
N GLY A 111 -25.13 -4.53 -18.72
CA GLY A 111 -25.17 -4.87 -20.15
C GLY A 111 -23.82 -4.88 -20.85
N ASP A 112 -23.82 -4.60 -22.16
CA ASP A 112 -22.61 -4.69 -23.00
C ASP A 112 -21.67 -3.50 -22.77
N VAL A 113 -20.37 -3.79 -22.75
CA VAL A 113 -19.33 -2.88 -22.24
C VAL A 113 -19.11 -1.71 -23.21
N GLN A 114 -19.12 -0.48 -22.69
CA GLN A 114 -18.80 0.71 -23.48
C GLN A 114 -17.36 0.68 -23.98
N ILE A 115 -17.13 1.19 -25.20
CA ILE A 115 -15.80 1.31 -25.81
C ILE A 115 -14.90 2.15 -24.86
N ASN A 116 -13.71 1.64 -24.53
CA ASN A 116 -12.68 2.25 -23.66
C ASN A 116 -12.90 2.16 -22.13
N MET A 117 -13.76 1.27 -21.66
CA MET A 117 -13.94 1.01 -20.22
C MET A 117 -14.06 -0.49 -19.94
N MET A 118 -13.74 -0.91 -18.72
CA MET A 118 -13.89 -2.28 -18.25
C MET A 118 -14.74 -2.31 -16.98
N VAL A 119 -15.90 -2.96 -17.04
CA VAL A 119 -16.77 -3.20 -15.89
C VAL A 119 -16.36 -4.50 -15.21
N VAL A 120 -16.16 -4.47 -13.89
CA VAL A 120 -15.79 -5.64 -13.08
C VAL A 120 -16.72 -5.73 -11.88
N SER A 121 -17.36 -6.88 -11.71
CA SER A 121 -18.21 -7.17 -10.55
C SER A 121 -17.64 -8.36 -9.78
N PHE A 122 -17.54 -8.23 -8.46
CA PHE A 122 -17.01 -9.26 -7.57
C PHE A 122 -17.79 -9.29 -6.25
N PRO A 123 -17.80 -10.41 -5.51
CA PRO A 123 -18.47 -10.48 -4.21
C PRO A 123 -17.87 -9.48 -3.23
N ILE A 124 -18.70 -8.81 -2.42
CA ILE A 124 -18.22 -7.84 -1.41
C ILE A 124 -17.18 -8.46 -0.46
N SER A 125 -17.27 -9.76 -0.16
CA SER A 125 -16.28 -10.47 0.66
C SER A 125 -14.85 -10.43 0.08
N GLU A 126 -14.70 -10.37 -1.25
CA GLU A 126 -13.39 -10.27 -1.91
C GLU A 126 -12.75 -8.88 -1.76
N GLU A 127 -13.55 -7.84 -1.51
CA GLU A 127 -13.04 -6.51 -1.14
C GLU A 127 -12.31 -6.55 0.22
N LEU A 128 -12.82 -7.39 1.13
CA LEU A 128 -12.41 -7.49 2.53
C LEU A 128 -11.36 -8.57 2.79
N SER A 129 -11.21 -9.56 1.91
CA SER A 129 -10.26 -10.68 2.09
C SER A 129 -8.81 -10.21 2.15
N HIS A 130 -8.46 -9.11 1.49
CA HIS A 130 -7.14 -8.48 1.63
C HIS A 130 -6.89 -7.83 3.01
N HIS A 131 -7.91 -7.78 3.88
CA HIS A 131 -7.86 -7.25 5.24
C HIS A 131 -7.85 -8.37 6.30
N GLU A 132 -7.95 -9.65 5.91
CA GLU A 132 -8.03 -10.80 6.83
C GLU A 132 -6.74 -11.03 7.65
N ASN A 133 -5.61 -10.46 7.22
CA ASN A 133 -4.39 -10.44 8.03
C ASN A 133 -4.52 -9.59 9.31
N LEU A 134 -5.51 -8.70 9.39
CA LEU A 134 -5.73 -7.82 10.54
C LEU A 134 -6.83 -8.33 11.48
N VAL A 135 -7.83 -9.04 10.92
CA VAL A 135 -8.90 -9.67 11.72
C VAL A 135 -8.39 -10.91 12.43
N SER A 136 -7.54 -11.73 11.80
CA SER A 136 -6.91 -12.88 12.46
C SER A 136 -6.08 -12.46 13.69
N PHE A 137 -5.47 -11.28 13.66
CA PHE A 137 -4.73 -10.74 14.80
C PHE A 137 -5.65 -10.33 15.96
N LEU A 138 -6.79 -9.70 15.66
CA LEU A 138 -7.78 -9.32 16.68
C LEU A 138 -8.48 -10.54 17.30
N GLU A 139 -8.73 -11.58 16.51
CA GLU A 139 -9.32 -12.84 16.98
C GLU A 139 -8.34 -13.63 17.87
N THR A 140 -7.04 -13.55 17.58
CA THR A 140 -5.98 -14.14 18.40
C THR A 140 -5.80 -13.39 19.74
N LEU A 141 -5.97 -12.05 19.77
CA LEU A 141 -5.92 -11.27 21.01
C LEU A 141 -7.16 -11.46 21.90
N ASN A 142 -8.30 -11.82 21.32
CA ASN A 142 -9.53 -12.06 22.08
C ASN A 142 -9.60 -13.44 22.76
N SER A 143 -8.59 -14.29 22.56
CA SER A 143 -8.52 -15.63 23.16
C SER A 143 -8.00 -15.65 24.61
N GLN A 144 -7.74 -14.48 25.24
CA GLN A 144 -7.17 -14.41 26.59
C GLN A 144 -7.89 -13.52 27.62
N HIS A 145 -9.12 -13.04 27.41
CA HIS A 145 -9.90 -12.50 28.52
C HIS A 145 -11.38 -12.90 28.48
N GLU A 146 -11.76 -13.74 29.42
CA GLU A 146 -13.14 -13.97 29.81
C GLU A 146 -13.79 -12.69 30.38
N ASN A 147 -15.03 -12.45 29.96
CA ASN A 147 -16.09 -11.70 30.66
C ASN A 147 -15.86 -10.20 30.96
N VAL A 148 -16.02 -9.36 29.94
CA VAL A 148 -16.40 -7.95 30.15
C VAL A 148 -17.68 -7.63 29.36
N THR A 149 -18.80 -7.52 30.06
CA THR A 149 -20.05 -7.01 29.52
C THR A 149 -19.93 -5.50 29.34
N VAL A 150 -19.77 -5.02 28.10
CA VAL A 150 -19.84 -3.58 27.77
C VAL A 150 -21.15 -3.31 27.00
N PRO A 151 -22.06 -2.45 27.51
CA PRO A 151 -23.23 -2.04 26.76
C PRO A 151 -22.87 -0.83 25.86
N GLY A 152 -23.03 -0.95 24.54
CA GLY A 152 -22.65 0.18 23.66
C GLY A 152 -22.95 0.02 22.18
N LYS A 153 -24.24 0.20 21.82
CA LYS A 153 -24.74 0.71 20.53
C LYS A 153 -24.36 -0.09 19.27
N SER A 154 -25.22 -1.05 18.96
CA SER A 154 -25.38 -1.62 17.62
C SER A 154 -25.55 -0.52 16.57
N ILE A 155 -24.51 -0.28 15.76
CA ILE A 155 -24.72 0.23 14.40
C ILE A 155 -25.03 -1.00 13.55
N HIS A 156 -26.26 -1.48 13.71
CA HIS A 156 -26.90 -2.39 12.78
C HIS A 156 -27.27 -1.56 11.55
N GLY A 157 -26.28 -1.26 10.71
CA GLY A 157 -26.52 -0.84 9.34
C GLY A 157 -26.97 -2.06 8.56
N SER A 158 -28.28 -2.34 8.59
CA SER A 158 -29.02 -3.18 7.65
C SER A 158 -28.20 -4.27 6.96
N LEU A 159 -27.89 -5.33 7.70
CA LEU A 159 -27.42 -6.61 7.14
C LEU A 159 -28.64 -7.43 6.62
N ASP A 160 -29.61 -6.78 5.99
CA ASP A 160 -30.81 -7.41 5.46
C ASP A 160 -30.71 -7.50 3.93
N SER A 161 -29.84 -8.43 3.49
CA SER A 161 -29.84 -9.12 2.18
C SER A 161 -28.45 -9.71 1.91
N GLN A 162 -27.91 -10.48 2.86
CA GLN A 162 -26.62 -11.17 2.70
C GLN A 162 -26.80 -12.44 1.84
N GLY A 163 -27.19 -12.23 0.59
CA GLY A 163 -27.21 -13.22 -0.48
C GLY A 163 -26.74 -12.53 -1.76
N ASN A 164 -25.44 -12.67 -2.06
CA ASN A 164 -24.83 -12.28 -3.35
C ASN A 164 -24.82 -10.79 -3.75
N SER A 165 -24.69 -9.84 -2.82
CA SER A 165 -24.40 -8.46 -3.24
C SER A 165 -23.01 -8.38 -3.89
N MET A 166 -22.98 -7.92 -5.15
CA MET A 166 -21.76 -7.77 -5.95
C MET A 166 -21.32 -6.30 -5.89
N CYS A 167 -20.06 -6.06 -5.50
CA CYS A 167 -19.42 -4.78 -5.70
C CYS A 167 -19.07 -4.64 -7.18
N THR A 168 -19.51 -3.57 -7.83
CA THR A 168 -19.23 -3.27 -9.23
C THR A 168 -18.34 -2.04 -9.32
N VAL A 169 -17.26 -2.16 -10.09
CA VAL A 169 -16.30 -1.09 -10.37
C VAL A 169 -16.10 -0.95 -11.87
N VAL A 170 -15.72 0.26 -12.31
CA VAL A 170 -15.41 0.56 -13.70
C VAL A 170 -13.98 1.07 -13.79
N TYR A 171 -13.18 0.47 -14.65
CA TYR A 171 -11.85 0.96 -15.01
C TYR A 171 -11.91 1.68 -16.34
N PHE A 172 -11.23 2.82 -16.46
CA PHE A 172 -11.02 3.47 -17.74
C PHE A 172 -9.75 2.94 -18.39
N ASP A 173 -9.81 2.63 -19.68
CA ASP A 173 -8.63 2.13 -20.39
C ASP A 173 -7.54 3.20 -20.50
N ASP A 174 -7.94 4.46 -20.64
CA ASP A 174 -7.06 5.62 -20.76
C ASP A 174 -6.58 6.14 -19.40
N CYS A 175 -5.32 6.57 -19.38
CA CYS A 175 -4.71 7.15 -18.18
C CYS A 175 -5.11 8.61 -18.04
N VAL A 176 -5.50 8.96 -16.81
CA VAL A 176 -6.05 10.27 -16.53
C VAL A 176 -5.46 10.86 -15.27
N SER A 177 -5.50 12.19 -15.18
CA SER A 177 -5.18 12.86 -13.93
C SER A 177 -6.21 12.53 -12.85
N ILE A 178 -5.82 12.62 -11.58
CA ILE A 178 -6.73 12.43 -10.44
C ILE A 178 -8.00 13.28 -10.55
N ARG A 179 -7.88 14.53 -11.04
CA ARG A 179 -9.00 15.43 -11.24
C ARG A 179 -9.96 14.93 -12.33
N GLN A 180 -9.43 14.45 -13.44
CA GLN A 180 -10.25 13.86 -14.50
C GLN A 180 -10.93 12.58 -14.04
N CYS A 181 -10.21 11.73 -13.28
CA CYS A 181 -10.80 10.52 -12.69
C CYS A 181 -12.02 10.85 -11.82
N LYS A 182 -11.88 11.83 -10.92
CA LYS A 182 -12.99 12.34 -10.12
C LYS A 182 -14.19 12.77 -10.99
N LEU A 183 -13.94 13.63 -11.98
CA LEU A 183 -15.00 14.14 -12.87
C LEU A 183 -15.69 13.02 -13.65
N TYR A 184 -14.94 12.02 -14.12
CA TYR A 184 -15.49 10.86 -14.82
C TYR A 184 -16.39 10.05 -13.90
N CYS A 185 -15.93 9.72 -12.70
CA CYS A 185 -16.73 8.96 -11.74
C CYS A 185 -17.97 9.72 -11.27
N GLU A 186 -17.88 11.03 -11.07
CA GLU A 186 -19.05 11.89 -10.80
C GLU A 186 -20.04 11.83 -11.96
N SER A 187 -19.56 11.96 -13.21
CA SER A 187 -20.42 11.94 -14.40
C SER A 187 -21.08 10.58 -14.67
N MET A 188 -20.44 9.48 -14.24
CA MET A 188 -21.00 8.13 -14.29
C MET A 188 -21.95 7.82 -13.13
N GLY A 189 -22.08 8.72 -12.15
CA GLY A 189 -22.91 8.50 -10.97
C GLY A 189 -22.28 7.59 -9.91
N GLY A 190 -20.97 7.36 -9.97
CA GLY A 190 -20.24 6.56 -8.98
C GLY A 190 -20.35 7.14 -7.57
N SER A 191 -20.14 6.27 -6.57
CA SER A 191 -20.17 6.65 -5.16
C SER A 191 -18.80 7.06 -4.63
N LYS A 192 -17.74 6.42 -5.14
CA LYS A 192 -16.36 6.68 -4.75
C LYS A 192 -15.48 6.58 -6.00
N TYR A 193 -14.24 7.03 -5.89
CA TYR A 193 -13.22 6.72 -6.89
C TYR A 193 -11.90 6.30 -6.23
N ARG A 194 -11.14 5.50 -6.96
CA ARG A 194 -9.75 5.18 -6.68
C ARG A 194 -8.91 5.59 -7.89
N TRP A 195 -7.92 6.42 -7.63
CA TRP A 195 -6.91 6.80 -8.61
C TRP A 195 -5.58 6.17 -8.22
N PHE A 196 -5.09 5.24 -9.03
CA PHE A 196 -3.80 4.61 -8.83
C PHE A 196 -2.68 5.56 -9.27
N HIS A 197 -1.54 5.52 -8.59
CA HIS A 197 -0.41 6.41 -8.86
C HIS A 197 0.28 6.13 -10.20
N ASN A 198 -0.16 5.09 -10.91
CA ASN A 198 0.16 4.85 -12.31
C ASN A 198 -0.85 5.48 -13.30
N ALA A 199 -1.68 6.42 -12.83
CA ALA A 199 -2.72 7.12 -13.58
C ALA A 199 -3.93 6.28 -14.03
N CYS A 200 -4.08 5.06 -13.53
CA CYS A 200 -5.29 4.25 -13.72
C CYS A 200 -6.45 4.78 -12.88
N CYS A 201 -7.62 4.93 -13.49
CA CYS A 201 -8.84 5.41 -12.83
C CYS A 201 -9.84 4.27 -12.65
N GLN A 202 -10.37 4.15 -11.43
CA GLN A 202 -11.42 3.22 -11.06
C GLN A 202 -12.59 3.98 -10.42
N CYS A 203 -13.77 3.88 -11.02
CA CYS A 203 -15.02 4.34 -10.41
C CYS A 203 -15.68 3.20 -9.65
N ILE A 204 -16.23 3.52 -8.48
CA ILE A 204 -16.70 2.52 -7.52
C ILE A 204 -18.20 2.70 -7.31
N GLY A 205 -18.92 1.59 -7.45
CA GLY A 205 -20.36 1.55 -7.31
C GLY A 205 -20.85 1.68 -5.85
N PRO A 206 -22.15 1.94 -5.68
CA PRO A 206 -22.76 2.13 -4.36
C PRO A 206 -22.81 0.86 -3.50
N GLU A 207 -22.71 -0.32 -4.11
CA GLU A 207 -22.72 -1.61 -3.41
C GLU A 207 -21.38 -1.97 -2.75
N CYS A 208 -20.30 -1.27 -3.09
CA CYS A 208 -18.97 -1.53 -2.54
C CYS A 208 -18.83 -0.93 -1.13
N VAL A 209 -18.30 -1.71 -0.19
CA VAL A 209 -18.16 -1.32 1.23
C VAL A 209 -16.99 -0.36 1.40
N ASP A 210 -15.84 -0.69 0.83
CA ASP A 210 -14.62 0.11 0.89
C ASP A 210 -14.41 0.87 -0.44
N TYR A 211 -13.19 0.90 -0.97
CA TYR A 211 -12.83 1.62 -2.19
C TYR A 211 -12.56 0.65 -3.35
N GLY A 212 -13.37 -0.38 -3.50
CA GLY A 212 -13.30 -1.34 -4.59
C GLY A 212 -12.00 -2.16 -4.62
N SER A 213 -11.67 -2.70 -5.79
CA SER A 213 -10.48 -3.55 -5.94
C SER A 213 -9.19 -2.74 -5.83
N LYS A 214 -8.22 -3.27 -5.06
CA LYS A 214 -6.87 -2.73 -4.91
C LYS A 214 -5.93 -3.08 -6.09
N LEU A 215 -6.45 -3.78 -7.10
CA LEU A 215 -5.70 -4.18 -8.28
C LEU A 215 -5.92 -3.19 -9.43
N VAL A 216 -4.83 -2.79 -10.06
CA VAL A 216 -4.83 -2.00 -11.30
C VAL A 216 -5.29 -2.90 -12.46
N LYS A 217 -6.24 -2.43 -13.27
CA LYS A 217 -6.72 -3.15 -14.47
C LYS A 217 -6.82 -2.30 -15.74
N CYS A 218 -6.44 -1.02 -15.71
CA CYS A 218 -6.46 -0.17 -16.89
C CYS A 218 -5.45 -0.66 -17.95
N MET A 219 -5.84 -0.65 -19.23
CA MET A 219 -5.04 -1.25 -20.30
C MET A 219 -3.88 -0.38 -20.81
N ASN A 220 -4.02 0.95 -20.79
CA ASN A 220 -3.05 1.87 -21.43
C ASN A 220 -2.08 2.53 -20.44
N CYS A 221 -2.08 2.13 -19.17
CA CYS A 221 -1.27 2.76 -18.13
C CYS A 221 0.01 2.00 -17.83
N LEU A 222 1.14 2.71 -17.98
CA LEU A 222 2.47 2.18 -17.70
C LEU A 222 2.60 1.78 -16.22
N PHE A 223 3.39 0.74 -15.97
CA PHE A 223 3.79 0.28 -14.63
C PHE A 223 4.90 1.18 -14.05
#